data_AF-A0A2X3J4T5-F1
#
_entry.id   AF-A0A2X3J4T5-F1
#
_cell.length_a   1.000
_cell.length_b   1.000
_cell.length_c   1.000
_cell.angle_alpha   90.00
_cell.angle_beta   90.00
_cell.angle_gamma   90.00
#
_symmetry.space_group_name_H-M   'P 1'
#
loop_
_entity.id
_entity.type
_entity.pdbx_description
1 polymer ?
#
loop_
_entity_poly.entity_id
_entity_poly.type
_entity_poly.pdbx_seq_one_letter_code
_entity_poly.pdbx_strand_id
1 'polypeptide(L)'
;MATIMAGLACGEPNPLGWELLRNCSTQFISCQDAVAALGMRVLGNPLGHDPRVISGESGAVGLGALAAIHYHPQREALMNKLQLDSDSIVLVISTEGDTDVKHYREVVWAGKHPAAL
;
A
#
# COMPACT_ATOMS: atom_id res chain seq x y z
N MET A 1 -13.03 14.34 3.73
CA MET A 1 -12.27 13.12 3.38
C MET A 1 -10.80 13.49 3.42
N ALA A 2 -10.10 13.17 4.51
CA ALA A 2 -8.72 13.58 4.74
C ALA A 2 -7.82 12.35 4.61
N THR A 3 -7.16 12.21 3.46
CA THR A 3 -6.14 11.21 3.19
C THR A 3 -5.04 11.82 2.32
N ILE A 4 -3.81 11.33 2.44
CA ILE A 4 -2.71 11.66 1.51
C ILE A 4 -2.84 10.99 0.15
N MET A 5 -3.66 9.93 0.04
CA MET A 5 -3.81 9.14 -1.19
C MET A 5 -4.80 9.81 -2.14
N ALA A 6 -4.34 10.83 -2.88
CA ALA A 6 -5.18 11.65 -3.75
C ALA A 6 -5.99 10.82 -4.77
N GLY A 7 -5.41 9.75 -5.32
CA GLY A 7 -6.06 8.87 -6.28
C GLY A 7 -7.11 7.93 -5.68
N LEU A 8 -7.13 7.77 -4.35
CA LEU A 8 -8.05 6.89 -3.62
C LEU A 8 -9.07 7.66 -2.77
N ALA A 9 -9.04 8.99 -2.80
CA ALA A 9 -10.01 9.85 -2.13
C ALA A 9 -11.38 9.81 -2.85
N CYS A 10 -12.14 8.74 -2.64
CA CYS A 10 -13.41 8.47 -3.31
C CYS A 10 -14.61 8.71 -2.39
N GLY A 11 -15.59 9.50 -2.84
CA GLY A 11 -16.82 9.76 -2.08
C GLY A 11 -17.80 8.59 -2.10
N GLU A 12 -18.12 8.08 -3.29
CA GLU A 12 -19.10 7.01 -3.50
C GLU A 12 -18.51 5.91 -4.39
N PRO A 13 -18.74 4.62 -4.08
CA PRO A 13 -18.28 3.51 -4.92
C PRO A 13 -18.90 3.59 -6.32
N ASN A 14 -18.08 3.36 -7.37
CA ASN A 14 -18.58 3.19 -8.72
C ASN A 14 -19.52 1.97 -8.79
N PRO A 15 -20.82 2.11 -9.16
CA PRO A 15 -21.77 0.99 -9.15
C PRO A 15 -21.36 -0.18 -10.04
N LEU A 16 -20.76 0.08 -11.21
CA LEU A 16 -20.30 -0.96 -12.13
C LEU A 16 -19.11 -1.73 -11.56
N GLY A 17 -18.16 -1.01 -10.94
CA GLY A 17 -17.02 -1.64 -10.28
C GLY A 17 -17.44 -2.41 -9.02
N TRP A 18 -18.41 -1.88 -8.27
CA TRP A 18 -18.88 -2.48 -7.03
C TRP A 18 -19.51 -3.86 -7.27
N GLU A 19 -20.27 -4.03 -8.35
CA GLU A 19 -20.87 -5.34 -8.69
C GLU A 19 -19.80 -6.42 -8.89
N LEU A 20 -18.68 -6.10 -9.54
CA LEU A 20 -17.56 -7.02 -9.68
C LEU A 20 -16.85 -7.27 -8.35
N LEU A 21 -16.52 -6.21 -7.61
CA LEU A 21 -15.79 -6.33 -6.34
C LEU A 21 -16.58 -7.14 -5.29
N ARG A 22 -17.88 -6.86 -5.12
CA ARG A 22 -18.70 -7.58 -4.14
C ARG A 22 -18.85 -9.08 -4.44
N ASN A 23 -18.73 -9.46 -5.73
CA ASN A 23 -18.95 -10.84 -6.18
C ASN A 23 -17.63 -11.62 -6.30
N CYS A 24 -16.51 -10.93 -6.57
CA CYS A 24 -15.25 -11.58 -6.93
C CYS A 24 -14.10 -11.28 -5.96
N SER A 25 -14.19 -10.24 -5.12
CA SER A 25 -13.14 -9.97 -4.12
C SER A 25 -13.28 -10.90 -2.93
N THR A 26 -12.18 -11.54 -2.54
CA THR A 26 -12.14 -12.41 -1.35
C THR A 26 -12.16 -11.60 -0.05
N GLN A 27 -11.47 -10.45 -0.02
CA GLN A 27 -11.31 -9.61 1.17
C GLN A 27 -11.20 -8.13 0.80
N PHE A 28 -11.50 -7.27 1.78
CA PHE A 28 -11.29 -5.82 1.71
C PHE A 28 -10.44 -5.38 2.91
N ILE A 29 -9.54 -4.42 2.69
CA ILE A 29 -8.65 -3.88 3.73
C ILE A 29 -8.92 -2.38 3.87
N SER A 30 -9.05 -1.92 5.11
CA SER A 30 -8.98 -0.51 5.48
C SER A 30 -7.68 -0.27 6.25
N CYS A 31 -6.91 0.72 5.87
CA CYS A 31 -5.60 0.99 6.45
C CYS A 31 -5.37 2.49 6.64
N GLN A 32 -4.37 2.84 7.45
CA GLN A 32 -3.97 4.22 7.71
C GLN A 32 -3.05 4.74 6.59
N ASP A 33 -3.06 6.05 6.34
CA ASP A 33 -2.18 6.72 5.37
C ASP A 33 -0.68 6.40 5.54
N ALA A 34 -0.24 6.14 6.78
CA ALA A 34 1.14 5.75 7.07
C ALA A 34 1.57 4.45 6.36
N VAL A 35 0.61 3.58 6.01
CA VAL A 35 0.84 2.36 5.23
C VAL A 35 1.27 2.69 3.81
N ALA A 36 0.63 3.67 3.16
CA ALA A 36 1.04 4.16 1.84
C ALA A 36 2.47 4.72 1.89
N ALA A 37 2.76 5.59 2.86
CA ALA A 37 4.08 6.16 3.05
C ALA A 37 5.17 5.10 3.32
N LEU A 38 4.85 4.03 4.05
CA LEU A 38 5.73 2.88 4.22
C LEU A 38 6.03 2.22 2.88
N GLY A 39 5.00 1.94 2.08
CA GLY A 39 5.15 1.33 0.75
C GLY A 39 6.06 2.16 -0.16
N MET A 40 5.90 3.49 -0.18
CA MET A 40 6.71 4.40 -1.00
C MET A 40 8.20 4.26 -0.66
N ARG A 41 8.54 4.15 0.64
CA ARG A 41 9.92 4.01 1.11
C ARG A 41 10.50 2.63 0.80
N VAL A 42 9.73 1.56 1.02
CA VAL A 42 10.18 0.19 0.74
C VAL A 42 10.45 0.01 -0.75
N LEU A 43 9.56 0.48 -1.62
CA LEU A 43 9.77 0.43 -3.08
C LEU A 43 10.93 1.34 -3.54
N GLY A 44 11.06 2.52 -2.91
CA GLY A 44 12.08 3.51 -3.24
C GLY A 44 13.49 3.17 -2.73
N ASN A 45 13.60 2.30 -1.72
CA ASN A 45 14.83 1.81 -1.11
C ASN A 45 14.72 0.28 -0.89
N PRO A 46 14.90 -0.51 -1.96
CA PRO A 46 14.59 -1.94 -1.96
C PRO A 46 15.58 -2.77 -1.12
N LEU A 47 15.17 -4.01 -0.81
CA LEU A 47 16.01 -4.98 -0.12
C LEU A 47 16.96 -5.68 -1.10
N GLY A 48 18.22 -5.88 -0.69
CA GLY A 48 19.19 -6.68 -1.44
C GLY A 48 19.41 -6.18 -2.86
N HIS A 49 19.02 -7.00 -3.84
CA HIS A 49 19.17 -6.71 -5.27
C HIS A 49 17.83 -6.49 -5.99
N ASP A 50 16.74 -6.34 -5.23
CA ASP A 50 15.43 -6.08 -5.82
C ASP A 50 15.43 -4.75 -6.60
N PRO A 51 14.70 -4.66 -7.72
CA PRO A 51 14.67 -3.45 -8.53
C PRO A 51 13.98 -2.32 -7.77
N ARG A 52 14.59 -1.14 -7.83
CA ARG A 52 14.01 0.08 -7.27
C ARG A 52 12.80 0.53 -8.10
N VAL A 53 11.72 0.92 -7.42
CA VAL A 53 10.52 1.46 -8.05
C VAL A 53 10.17 2.82 -7.43
N ILE A 54 9.94 3.82 -8.26
CA ILE A 54 9.36 5.10 -7.82
C ILE A 54 7.85 4.90 -7.82
N SER A 55 7.23 4.97 -6.65
CA SER A 55 5.79 4.79 -6.47
C SER A 55 5.24 5.90 -5.59
N GLY A 56 4.21 6.60 -6.06
CA GLY A 56 3.49 7.61 -5.32
C GLY A 56 2.62 7.03 -4.21
N GLU A 57 1.92 7.89 -3.46
CA GLU A 57 1.15 7.51 -2.28
C GLU A 57 0.08 6.47 -2.62
N SER A 58 -0.74 6.75 -3.63
CA SER A 58 -1.86 5.87 -4.00
C SER A 58 -1.35 4.58 -4.65
N GLY A 59 -0.24 4.65 -5.37
CA GLY A 59 0.38 3.50 -6.03
C GLY A 59 1.07 2.54 -5.07
N ALA A 60 1.60 3.05 -3.95
CA ALA A 60 2.44 2.24 -3.07
C ALA A 60 1.65 1.48 -1.99
N VAL A 61 0.39 1.83 -1.73
CA VAL A 61 -0.39 1.31 -0.59
C VAL A 61 -0.53 -0.22 -0.59
N GLY A 62 -0.61 -0.85 -1.77
CA GLY A 62 -0.69 -2.31 -1.89
C GLY A 62 0.54 -3.02 -1.33
N LEU A 63 1.74 -2.56 -1.72
CA LEU A 63 3.00 -3.08 -1.17
C LEU A 63 3.16 -2.65 0.30
N GLY A 64 2.78 -1.41 0.60
CA GLY A 64 2.76 -0.88 1.96
C GLY A 64 1.99 -1.76 2.94
N ALA A 65 0.84 -2.30 2.52
CA ALA A 65 0.05 -3.22 3.34
C ALA A 65 0.81 -4.51 3.66
N LEU A 66 1.48 -5.12 2.67
CA LEU A 66 2.31 -6.31 2.89
C LEU A 66 3.46 -6.03 3.87
N ALA A 67 4.14 -4.90 3.70
CA ALA A 67 5.19 -4.47 4.61
C ALA A 67 4.66 -4.23 6.04
N ALA A 68 3.52 -3.55 6.16
CA ALA A 68 2.88 -3.30 7.45
C ALA A 68 2.49 -4.60 8.16
N ILE A 69 1.87 -5.56 7.44
CA ILE A 69 1.53 -6.88 7.99
C ILE A 69 2.78 -7.62 8.47
N HIS A 70 3.87 -7.56 7.69
CA HIS A 70 5.13 -8.22 8.04
C HIS A 70 5.71 -7.72 9.36
N TYR A 71 5.63 -6.42 9.65
CA TYR A 71 6.18 -5.84 10.88
C TYR A 71 5.16 -5.70 12.02
N HIS A 72 3.88 -5.99 11.79
CA HIS A 72 2.84 -5.85 12.80
C HIS A 72 3.00 -6.87 13.94
N PRO A 73 2.73 -6.52 15.21
CA PRO A 73 2.80 -7.46 16.34
C PRO A 73 1.92 -8.71 16.19
N GLN A 74 0.85 -8.62 15.39
CA GLN A 74 -0.06 -9.73 15.09
C GLN A 74 0.20 -10.37 13.71
N ARG A 75 1.45 -10.30 13.21
CA ARG A 75 1.87 -10.80 11.89
C ARG A 75 1.27 -12.16 11.54
N GLU A 76 1.45 -13.17 12.40
CA GLU A 76 0.99 -14.53 12.11
C GLU A 76 -0.52 -14.61 11.91
N ALA A 77 -1.30 -13.95 12.79
CA ALA A 77 -2.76 -13.93 12.68
C ALA A 77 -3.23 -13.23 11.40
N LEU A 78 -2.56 -12.13 11.01
CA LEU A 78 -2.87 -11.40 9.78
C LEU A 78 -2.50 -12.19 8.53
N MET A 79 -1.31 -12.79 8.49
CA MET A 79 -0.86 -13.66 7.40
C MET A 79 -1.81 -14.85 7.22
N ASN A 80 -2.19 -15.52 8.32
CA ASN A 80 -3.16 -16.63 8.29
C ASN A 80 -4.53 -16.18 7.78
N LYS A 81 -5.01 -15.00 8.22
CA LYS A 81 -6.29 -14.45 7.77
C LYS A 81 -6.28 -14.12 6.28
N LEU A 82 -5.16 -13.64 5.76
CA LEU A 82 -4.96 -13.32 4.34
C LEU A 82 -4.54 -14.54 3.50
N GLN A 83 -4.32 -15.70 4.14
CA GLN A 83 -3.81 -16.91 3.51
C GLN A 83 -2.49 -16.67 2.77
N LEU A 84 -1.60 -15.89 3.38
CA LEU A 84 -0.26 -15.64 2.89
C LEU A 84 0.74 -16.57 3.59
N ASP A 85 1.52 -17.28 2.78
CA ASP A 85 2.54 -18.24 3.22
C ASP A 85 3.75 -18.25 2.25
N SER A 86 4.62 -19.24 2.37
CA SER A 86 5.83 -19.38 1.53
C SER A 86 5.55 -19.76 0.08
N ASP A 87 4.37 -20.30 -0.21
CA ASP A 87 3.98 -20.75 -1.56
C ASP A 87 3.19 -19.67 -2.31
N SER A 88 2.85 -18.58 -1.63
CA SER A 88 2.08 -17.47 -2.15
C SER A 88 2.84 -16.65 -3.20
N ILE A 89 2.25 -16.49 -4.39
CA ILE A 89 2.72 -15.57 -5.43
C ILE A 89 1.78 -14.35 -5.46
N VAL A 90 2.29 -13.20 -5.01
CA VAL A 90 1.47 -11.99 -4.83
C VAL A 90 1.69 -10.99 -5.96
N LEU A 91 0.63 -10.69 -6.71
CA LEU A 91 0.63 -9.60 -7.69
C LEU A 91 0.30 -8.28 -7.00
N VAL A 92 1.17 -7.29 -7.17
CA VAL A 92 0.96 -5.91 -6.69
C VAL A 92 1.09 -4.95 -7.86
N ILE A 93 0.21 -3.95 -7.92
CA ILE A 93 0.21 -2.92 -8.96
C ILE A 93 0.58 -1.58 -8.34
N SER A 94 1.70 -1.00 -8.78
CA SER A 94 2.02 0.41 -8.54
C SER A 94 1.32 1.25 -9.61
N THR A 95 0.27 1.98 -9.22
CA THR A 95 -0.61 2.70 -10.16
C THR A 95 -0.05 4.06 -10.61
N GLU A 96 0.91 4.63 -9.87
CA GLU A 96 1.51 5.92 -10.16
C GLU A 96 2.96 6.03 -9.64
N GLY A 97 3.77 6.85 -10.30
CA GLY A 97 5.08 7.28 -9.81
C GLY A 97 4.99 8.49 -8.88
N ASP A 98 6.00 9.37 -8.86
CA ASP A 98 6.05 10.59 -8.05
C ASP A 98 5.27 11.76 -8.69
N THR A 99 3.95 11.57 -8.86
CA THR A 99 3.03 12.56 -9.46
C THR A 99 3.06 13.92 -8.74
N ASP A 100 3.24 13.93 -7.42
CA ASP A 100 3.70 15.08 -6.63
C ASP A 100 5.13 14.85 -6.13
N VAL A 101 6.11 15.31 -6.91
CA VAL A 101 7.55 15.17 -6.59
C VAL A 101 7.91 15.80 -5.24
N LYS A 102 7.25 16.89 -4.84
CA LYS A 102 7.53 17.56 -3.57
C LYS A 102 7.06 16.68 -2.43
N HIS A 103 5.80 16.22 -2.48
CA HIS A 103 5.26 15.37 -1.43
C HIS A 103 6.02 14.03 -1.35
N TYR A 104 6.34 13.42 -2.49
CA TYR A 104 7.15 12.20 -2.55
C TYR A 104 8.46 12.36 -1.77
N ARG A 105 9.21 13.45 -2.03
CA ARG A 105 10.49 13.72 -1.33
C ARG A 105 10.30 14.01 0.16
N GLU A 106 9.23 14.69 0.56
CA GLU A 106 8.90 14.87 1.98
C GLU A 106 8.69 13.51 2.67
N VAL A 107 8.06 12.55 2.00
CA VAL A 107 7.83 11.21 2.54
C VAL A 107 9.12 10.39 2.59
N VAL A 108 9.83 10.28 1.47
CA VAL A 108 10.96 9.33 1.35
C VAL A 108 12.29 9.85 1.86
N TRP A 109 12.48 11.18 1.96
CA TRP A 109 13.71 11.77 2.50
C TRP A 109 13.50 12.39 3.88
N ALA A 110 12.44 13.18 4.07
CA ALA A 110 12.20 13.89 5.33
C ALA A 110 11.39 13.07 6.36
N GLY A 111 10.91 11.87 5.99
CA GLY A 111 10.19 10.98 6.91
C GLY A 111 8.77 11.44 7.25
N LYS A 112 8.15 12.30 6.44
CA LYS A 112 6.75 12.72 6.62
C LYS A 112 5.83 11.48 6.58
N HIS A 113 4.80 11.44 7.44
CA HIS A 113 3.94 10.27 7.69
C HIS A 113 4.75 9.06 8.20
N PRO A 114 5.26 9.12 9.44
CA PRO A 114 6.05 8.04 10.01
C PRO A 114 5.21 6.76 10.08
N ALA A 115 5.80 5.64 9.66
CA ALA A 115 5.17 4.33 9.84
C ALA A 115 5.11 4.03 11.34
N ALA A 116 3.92 3.82 11.88
CA ALA A 116 3.76 3.25 13.21
C ALA A 116 4.01 1.75 13.07
N LEU A 117 5.24 1.32 13.35
CA LEU A 117 5.62 -0.08 13.49
C LEU A 117 5.45 -0.50 14.94
#